data_AF-A0A9D8RQE1-F1
#
_entry.id   AF-A0A9D8RQE1-F1
#
_cell.length_a   1.000
_cell.length_b   1.000
_cell.length_c   1.000
_cell.angle_alpha   90.00
_cell.angle_beta   90.00
_cell.angle_gamma   90.00
#
_symmetry.space_group_name_H-M   'P 1'
#
loop_
_entity.id
_entity.type
_entity.pdbx_description
1 polymer ?
#
loop_
_entity_poly.entity_id
_entity_poly.type
_entity_poly.pdbx_seq_one_letter_code
_entity_poly.pdbx_strand_id
1 'polypeptide(L)' 'MGLFHRRKEISVQTIRRLPQYLRIFYNLHAYGRELVSSTYLADETHLLPIVIKKDLQAVGAPSKLRAGF' A
#
# COMPACT_ATOMS: atom_id res chain seq x y z
N MET A 1 23.02 -14.45 2.28
CA MET A 1 22.70 -13.42 1.26
C MET A 1 21.96 -12.28 1.94
N GLY A 2 22.69 -11.21 2.29
CA GLY A 2 22.18 -10.13 3.13
C GLY A 2 21.01 -9.39 2.49
N LEU A 3 19.84 -9.45 3.14
CA LEU A 3 18.73 -8.53 2.92
C LEU A 3 19.15 -7.15 3.43
N PHE A 4 19.98 -6.45 2.65
CA PHE A 4 20.21 -5.03 2.85
C PHE A 4 18.88 -4.30 2.60
N HIS A 5 18.10 -4.17 3.67
CA HIS A 5 17.05 -3.16 3.76
C HIS A 5 17.75 -1.82 3.65
N ARG A 6 17.89 -1.31 2.42
CA ARG A 6 18.25 0.08 2.19
C ARG A 6 17.18 0.88 2.95
N ARG A 7 17.54 1.50 4.08
CA ARG A 7 16.64 2.41 4.81
C ARG A 7 16.26 3.51 3.84
N LYS A 8 15.14 3.35 3.13
CA LYS A 8 14.53 4.43 2.40
C LYS A 8 13.96 5.35 3.45
N GLU A 9 14.37 6.60 3.44
CA GLU A 9 13.71 7.64 4.21
C GLU A 9 12.25 7.68 3.77
N ILE A 10 11.37 7.21 4.64
CA ILE A 10 9.93 7.24 4.40
C ILE A 10 9.47 8.66 4.73
N SER A 11 8.80 9.30 3.77
CA SER A 11 8.28 10.65 3.99
C SER A 11 7.26 10.65 5.13
N VAL A 12 7.21 11.73 5.92
CA VAL A 12 6.18 11.92 6.96
C VAL A 12 4.76 11.80 6.37
N GLN A 13 4.58 12.22 5.12
CA GLN A 13 3.31 12.10 4.42
C GLN A 13 2.91 10.62 4.20
N THR A 14 3.86 9.77 3.80
CA THR A 14 3.62 8.33 3.65
C THR A 14 3.22 7.72 4.99
N ILE A 15 3.94 8.02 6.07
CA ILE A 15 3.64 7.52 7.42
C ILE A 15 2.22 7.91 7.84
N ARG A 16 1.81 9.16 7.60
CA ARG A 16 0.46 9.65 7.92
C ARG A 16 -0.65 8.92 7.16
N ARG A 17 -0.37 8.36 5.99
CA ARG A 17 -1.34 7.61 5.17
C ARG A 17 -1.44 6.13 5.53
N LEU A 18 -0.44 5.55 6.19
CA LEU A 18 -0.43 4.13 6.56
C LEU A 18 -1.65 3.68 7.38
N PRO A 19 -2.13 4.44 8.39
CA PRO A 19 -3.31 4.03 9.15
C PRO A 19 -4.57 3.91 8.28
N GLN A 20 -4.71 4.78 7.26
CA GLN A 20 -5.84 4.72 6.33
C GLN A 20 -5.76 3.47 5.45
N TYR A 21 -4.59 3.16 4.89
CA TYR A 21 -4.41 1.93 4.12
C TYR A 21 -4.70 0.68 4.96
N LEU A 22 -4.20 0.64 6.20
CA LEU A 22 -4.43 -0.47 7.11
C LEU A 22 -5.92 -0.68 7.40
N ARG A 23 -6.68 0.40 7.62
CA ARG A 23 -8.13 0.33 7.83
C ARG A 23 -8.86 -0.26 6.62
N ILE A 24 -8.47 0.15 5.40
CA ILE A 24 -9.05 -0.39 4.16
C ILE A 24 -8.72 -1.87 4.03
N PHE A 25 -7.47 -2.27 4.20
CA PHE A 25 -7.06 -3.67 4.12
C PHE A 25 -7.76 -4.54 5.16
N TYR A 26 -7.89 -4.07 6.41
CA TYR A 26 -8.58 -4.80 7.46
C TYR A 26 -10.06 -5.03 7.10
N ASN A 27 -10.74 -4.00 6.60
CA ASN A 27 -12.12 -4.13 6.14
C ASN A 27 -12.22 -5.12 4.98
N LEU A 28 -11.41 -4.97 3.94
CA LEU A 28 -11.43 -5.85 2.77
C LEU A 28 -11.14 -7.31 3.14
N HIS A 29 -10.16 -7.54 4.03
CA HIS A 29 -9.84 -8.85 4.55
C HIS A 29 -11.00 -9.44 5.36
N ALA A 30 -11.69 -8.63 6.17
CA ALA A 30 -12.90 -9.08 6.88
C ALA A 30 -14.04 -9.48 5.94
N TYR A 31 -14.12 -8.88 4.74
CA TYR A 31 -15.03 -9.28 3.66
C TYR A 31 -14.52 -10.43 2.80
N GLY A 32 -13.37 -11.04 3.14
CA GLY A 32 -12.79 -12.17 2.41
C GLY A 32 -12.10 -11.79 1.10
N ARG A 33 -11.76 -10.51 0.88
CA ARG A 33 -10.94 -10.11 -0.27
C ARG A 33 -9.46 -10.24 0.06
N GLU A 34 -8.76 -11.06 -0.72
CA GLU A 34 -7.32 -11.29 -0.58
C GLU A 34 -6.46 -10.33 -1.41
N LEU A 35 -7.04 -9.67 -2.43
CA LEU A 35 -6.32 -8.79 -3.35
C LEU A 35 -7.09 -7.50 -3.57
N VAL A 36 -6.35 -6.39 -3.65
CA VAL A 36 -6.91 -5.08 -3.96
C VAL A 36 -6.10 -4.32 -5.01
N SER A 37 -6.77 -3.75 -5.99
CA SER A 37 -6.13 -2.97 -7.04
C SER A 37 -5.74 -1.57 -6.54
N SER A 38 -4.71 -0.99 -7.17
CA SER A 38 -4.33 0.40 -6.89
C SER A 38 -5.41 1.41 -7.29
N THR A 39 -6.33 1.05 -8.20
CA THR A 39 -7.45 1.91 -8.60
C THR A 39 -8.52 1.94 -7.52
N TYR A 40 -8.86 0.79 -6.94
CA TYR A 40 -9.79 0.74 -5.81
C TYR A 40 -9.25 1.54 -4.62
N LEU A 41 -7.96 1.38 -4.29
CA LEU A 41 -7.33 2.18 -3.23
C LEU A 41 -7.32 3.68 -3.56
N ALA A 42 -7.21 4.06 -4.83
CA ALA A 42 -7.24 5.45 -5.26
C ALA A 42 -8.62 6.08 -5.04
N ASP A 43 -9.68 5.34 -5.36
CA ASP A 43 -11.05 5.79 -5.15
C ASP A 43 -11.35 5.96 -3.66
N GLU A 44 -10.95 5.00 -2.82
CA GLU A 44 -11.20 5.05 -1.36
C GLU A 44 -10.33 6.07 -0.61
N THR A 45 -9.11 6.32 -1.08
CA THR A 45 -8.19 7.26 -0.42
C THR A 45 -8.20 8.66 -1.05
N HIS A 46 -8.89 8.83 -2.18
CA HIS A 46 -8.82 10.03 -3.03
C HIS A 46 -7.38 10.43 -3.41
N LEU A 47 -6.50 9.43 -3.55
CA LEU A 47 -5.10 9.63 -3.93
C LEU A 47 -4.84 9.10 -5.33
N LEU A 48 -3.85 9.66 -5.99
CA LEU A 48 -3.42 9.14 -7.28
C LEU A 48 -2.83 7.71 -7.11
N PRO A 49 -3.13 6.76 -8.01
CA PRO A 49 -2.61 5.39 -7.95
C PRO A 49 -1.08 5.31 -7.84
N ILE A 50 -0.37 6.28 -8.42
CA ILE A 50 1.09 6.36 -8.36
C ILE A 50 1.61 6.67 -6.95
N VAL A 51 0.88 7.47 -6.17
CA VAL A 51 1.25 7.81 -4.79
C VAL A 51 1.10 6.57 -3.91
N ILE A 52 -0.03 5.87 -4.03
CA ILE A 52 -0.30 4.61 -3.32
C ILE A 52 0.78 3.57 -3.62
N LYS A 53 1.13 3.39 -4.90
CA LYS A 53 2.21 2.48 -5.30
C LYS A 53 3.54 2.84 -4.64
N LYS A 54 3.91 4.12 -4.61
CA LYS A 54 5.15 4.58 -3.97
C LYS A 54 5.12 4.37 -2.46
N ASP A 55 4.00 4.63 -1.81
CA ASP A 55 3.82 4.46 -0.36
C ASP A 55 3.93 2.98 0.04
N LEU A 56 3.20 2.10 -0.67
CA LEU A 56 3.21 0.66 -0.41
C LEU A 56 4.59 0.04 -0.73
N GLN A 57 5.27 0.51 -1.78
CA GLN A 57 6.66 0.13 -2.07
C GLN A 57 7.64 0.63 -1.01
N ALA A 58 7.40 1.80 -0.40
CA ALA A 58 8.26 2.36 0.64
C ALA A 58 8.23 1.52 1.93
N VAL A 59 7.11 0.87 2.22
CA VAL A 59 6.96 -0.07 3.36
C VAL A 59 7.26 -1.53 3.00
N GLY A 60 7.63 -1.81 1.75
CA GLY A 60 7.94 -3.18 1.30
C GLY A 60 6.70 -4.09 1.19
N ALA A 61 5.51 -3.51 0.98
CA ALA A 61 4.30 -4.30 0.79
C ALA A 61 4.44 -5.21 -0.45
N PRO A 62 4.01 -6.48 -0.34
CA PRO A 62 4.00 -7.38 -1.49
C PRO A 62 3.05 -6.80 -2.54
N SER A 63 3.48 -6.82 -3.81
CA SER A 63 2.63 -6.41 -4.92
C SER A 63 2.83 -7.39 -6.07
N LYS A 64 1.74 -7.79 -6.70
CA LYS A 64 1.77 -8.68 -7.86
C LYS A 64 1.30 -7.88 -9.07
N LEU A 65 2.17 -7.82 -10.09
CA LEU A 65 1.89 -7.16 -11.37
C LEU A 65 0.51 -7.60 -11.88
N ARG A 66 -0.36 -6.62 -12.15
CA ARG A 66 -1.73 -6.78 -12.65
C ARG A 66 -2.75 -7.45 -11.70
N ALA A 67 -2.33 -7.95 -10.54
CA ALA A 67 -3.23 -8.57 -9.56
C ALA A 67 -3.54 -7.65 -8.36
N GLY A 68 -2.63 -6.73 -8.02
CA GLY A 68 -2.83 -5.76 -6.94
C GLY A 68 -1.84 -5.93 -5.79
N PHE A 69 -2.28 -5.51 -4.60
CA PHE A 69 -1.62 -5.66 -3.32
C PHE A 69 -2.37 -6.69 -2.46
#